data_AF-A0A4P5R0H2-F1
#
_entry.id   AF-A0A4P5R0H2-F1
#
_cell.length_a   1.000
_cell.length_b   1.000
_cell.length_c   1.000
_cell.angle_alpha   90.00
_cell.angle_beta   90.00
_cell.angle_gamma   90.00
#
_symmetry.space_group_name_H-M   'P 1'
#
loop_
_entity.id
_entity.type
_entity.pdbx_description
1 polymer ?
#
loop_
_entity_poly.entity_id
_entity_poly.type
_entity_poly.pdbx_seq_one_letter_code
_entity_poly.pdbx_strand_id
1 'polypeptide(L)'
;MQESPSHKVKCIWVSPGKRLSYQRHQKRSEHWFIVSGNAQVTINGVVSSPSAGDSFDIPAGALHRIANVGDNDVVFIEVQTGTYFGEDDIERLEDDFGR
;
A
#
# COMPACT_ATOMS: atom_id res chain seq x y z
N MET A 1 -13.70 6.28 -1.33
CA MET A 1 -13.00 5.63 -2.45
C MET A 1 -13.51 6.24 -3.73
N GLN A 2 -12.61 6.63 -4.65
CA GLN A 2 -12.96 7.07 -5.99
C GLN A 2 -12.48 6.01 -6.97
N GLU A 3 -13.30 5.66 -7.96
CA GLU A 3 -12.97 4.65 -8.96
C GLU A 3 -13.36 5.14 -10.35
N SER A 4 -12.49 4.90 -11.31
CA SER A 4 -12.67 5.26 -12.72
C SER A 4 -11.97 4.22 -13.60
N PRO A 5 -12.21 4.23 -14.92
CA PRO A 5 -11.52 3.33 -15.84
C PRO A 5 -9.99 3.48 -15.86
N SER A 6 -9.47 4.68 -15.54
CA SER A 6 -8.04 4.96 -15.61
C SER A 6 -7.31 4.84 -14.27
N HIS A 7 -8.01 5.01 -13.15
CA HIS A 7 -7.41 5.02 -11.83
C HIS A 7 -8.42 4.79 -10.70
N LYS A 8 -7.89 4.42 -9.53
CA LYS A 8 -8.62 4.24 -8.29
C LYS A 8 -7.88 4.92 -7.14
N VAL A 9 -8.61 5.65 -6.29
CA VAL A 9 -8.03 6.35 -5.14
C VAL A 9 -8.67 5.85 -3.85
N LYS A 10 -7.81 5.45 -2.91
CA LYS A 10 -8.20 5.06 -1.56
C LYS A 10 -7.49 5.95 -0.54
N CYS A 11 -8.19 6.27 0.53
CA CYS A 11 -7.55 6.67 1.78
C CYS A 11 -7.57 5.43 2.67
N ILE A 12 -6.44 5.09 3.26
CA ILE A 12 -6.26 3.85 4.01
C ILE A 12 -5.74 4.19 5.41
N TRP A 13 -6.34 3.56 6.41
CA TRP A 13 -5.96 3.66 7.82
C TRP A 13 -5.39 2.33 8.26
N VAL A 14 -4.21 2.36 8.88
CA VAL A 14 -3.56 1.20 9.46
C VAL A 14 -3.42 1.45 10.95
N SER A 15 -4.16 0.70 11.76
CA SER A 15 -4.15 0.84 13.21
C SER A 15 -2.80 0.43 13.84
N PRO A 16 -2.46 0.92 15.04
CA PRO A 16 -1.24 0.57 15.75
C PRO A 16 -0.95 -0.93 15.77
N GLY A 17 0.27 -1.32 15.43
CA GLY A 17 0.72 -2.71 15.38
C GLY A 17 0.08 -3.57 14.27
N LYS A 18 -0.73 -2.99 13.37
CA LYS A 18 -1.28 -3.68 12.20
C LYS A 18 -0.41 -3.44 10.98
N ARG A 19 -0.54 -4.34 10.00
CA ARG A 19 0.11 -4.25 8.70
C ARG A 19 -0.80 -4.75 7.60
N LEU A 20 -0.57 -4.25 6.38
CA LEU A 20 -1.13 -4.85 5.17
C LEU A 20 -0.27 -6.05 4.75
N SER A 21 -0.90 -7.02 4.07
CA SER A 21 -0.24 -8.22 3.56
C SER A 21 0.90 -7.85 2.60
N TYR A 22 1.96 -8.65 2.57
CA TYR A 22 3.03 -8.46 1.59
C TYR A 22 2.58 -8.97 0.23
N GLN A 23 2.30 -8.05 -0.69
CA GLN A 23 1.56 -8.33 -1.91
C GLN A 23 2.15 -7.64 -3.13
N ARG A 24 1.76 -8.09 -4.33
CA ARG A 24 2.05 -7.43 -5.60
C ARG A 24 0.84 -7.46 -6.52
N HIS A 25 0.91 -6.64 -7.56
CA HIS A 25 -0.10 -6.53 -8.62
C HIS A 25 0.55 -6.62 -9.98
N GLN A 26 0.04 -7.44 -10.90
CA GLN A 26 0.67 -7.62 -12.22
C GLN A 26 0.20 -6.57 -13.23
N LYS A 27 -0.99 -5.99 -13.04
CA LYS A 27 -1.65 -5.13 -14.04
C LYS A 27 -1.82 -3.68 -13.61
N ARG A 28 -1.42 -3.34 -12.39
CA ARG A 28 -1.46 -1.97 -11.86
C ARG A 28 -0.19 -1.59 -11.12
N SER A 29 0.12 -0.30 -11.20
CA SER A 29 1.09 0.37 -10.34
C SER A 29 0.34 1.16 -9.27
N GLU A 30 1.01 1.46 -8.17
CA GLU A 30 0.46 2.25 -7.09
C GLU A 30 1.38 3.43 -6.76
N HIS A 31 0.77 4.53 -6.35
CA HIS A 31 1.47 5.66 -5.75
C HIS A 31 0.89 5.86 -4.35
N TRP A 32 1.76 5.82 -3.35
CA TRP A 32 1.39 6.05 -1.97
C TRP A 32 1.88 7.41 -1.50
N PHE A 33 1.01 8.16 -0.84
CA PHE A 33 1.36 9.42 -0.17
C PHE A 33 1.03 9.31 1.31
N ILE A 34 2.05 9.43 2.17
CA ILE A 34 1.89 9.31 3.62
C ILE A 34 1.29 10.59 4.17
N VAL A 35 0.09 10.49 4.75
CA VAL A 35 -0.62 11.64 5.33
C VAL A 35 -0.21 11.85 6.78
N SER A 36 -0.14 10.78 7.58
CA SER A 36 0.23 10.85 8.99
C SER A 36 0.62 9.50 9.59
N GLY A 37 1.20 9.53 10.78
CA GLY A 37 1.56 8.36 11.60
C GLY A 37 2.98 7.86 11.37
N ASN A 38 3.37 6.84 12.13
CA ASN A 38 4.70 6.24 12.06
C ASN A 38 4.61 4.91 11.30
N ALA A 39 4.92 4.96 10.01
CA ALA A 39 4.84 3.81 9.13
C ALA A 39 6.20 3.14 8.93
N GLN A 40 6.15 1.86 8.55
CA GLN A 40 7.25 1.14 7.93
C GLN A 40 6.77 0.62 6.58
N VAL A 41 7.37 1.12 5.50
CA VAL A 41 7.07 0.70 4.12
C VAL A 41 8.14 -0.29 3.68
N THR A 42 7.72 -1.42 3.12
CA THR A 42 8.63 -2.42 2.55
C THR A 42 8.34 -2.56 1.07
N ILE A 43 9.33 -2.36 0.20
CA ILE A 43 9.21 -2.56 -1.25
C ILE A 43 10.38 -3.44 -1.72
N ASN A 44 10.08 -4.57 -2.37
CA ASN A 44 11.06 -5.57 -2.81
C ASN A 44 12.08 -5.95 -1.71
N GLY A 45 11.61 -6.16 -0.48
CA GLY A 45 12.42 -6.47 0.69
C GLY A 45 13.17 -5.29 1.30
N VAL A 46 13.18 -4.11 0.66
CA VAL A 46 13.82 -2.90 1.19
C VAL A 46 12.85 -2.18 2.12
N VAL A 47 13.27 -1.97 3.36
CA VAL A 47 12.48 -1.35 4.42
C VAL A 47 12.84 0.13 4.55
N SER A 48 11.83 0.99 4.64
CA SER A 48 11.95 2.44 4.86
C SER A 48 10.99 2.89 5.97
N SER A 49 11.36 3.96 6.67
CA SER A 49 10.54 4.58 7.72
C SER A 49 10.15 6.01 7.28
N PRO A 50 9.07 6.15 6.49
CA PRO A 50 8.67 7.46 6.00
C PRO A 50 8.04 8.34 7.06
N SER A 51 8.11 9.65 6.81
CA SER A 51 7.38 10.70 7.51
C SER A 51 6.15 11.13 6.72
N ALA A 52 5.26 11.91 7.36
CA ALA A 52 4.18 12.58 6.66
C ALA A 52 4.72 13.48 5.53
N GLY A 53 4.13 13.39 4.35
CA GLY A 53 4.57 14.08 3.13
C GLY A 53 5.46 13.23 2.21
N ASP A 54 6.04 12.14 2.70
CA ASP A 54 6.80 11.22 1.85
C ASP A 54 5.88 10.43 0.92
N SER A 55 6.43 10.01 -0.21
CA SER A 55 5.72 9.23 -1.22
C SER A 55 6.52 8.06 -1.74
N PHE A 56 5.80 7.07 -2.28
CA PHE A 56 6.37 5.87 -2.87
C PHE A 56 5.67 5.56 -4.17
N ASP A 57 6.45 5.44 -5.25
CA ASP A 57 6.00 4.86 -6.51
C ASP A 57 6.30 3.36 -6.51
N ILE A 58 5.26 2.57 -6.68
CA ILE A 58 5.30 1.12 -6.63
C ILE A 58 4.91 0.60 -8.03
N PRO A 59 5.89 0.18 -8.84
CA PRO A 59 5.60 -0.32 -10.18
C PRO A 59 4.88 -1.67 -10.12
N ALA A 60 4.11 -1.97 -11.17
CA ALA A 60 3.53 -3.29 -11.36
C ALA A 60 4.60 -4.40 -11.22
N GLY A 61 4.23 -5.49 -10.54
CA GLY A 61 5.07 -6.63 -10.21
C GLY A 61 5.93 -6.46 -8.95
N ALA A 62 6.08 -5.24 -8.41
CA ALA A 62 6.83 -5.01 -7.18
C ALA A 62 6.07 -5.51 -5.96
N LEU A 63 6.77 -6.22 -5.07
CA LEU A 63 6.22 -6.65 -3.80
C LEU A 63 6.30 -5.53 -2.78
N HIS A 64 5.17 -5.22 -2.15
CA HIS A 64 5.06 -4.08 -1.26
C HIS A 64 4.14 -4.35 -0.07
N ARG A 65 4.39 -3.66 1.04
CA ARG A 65 3.47 -3.53 2.20
C ARG A 65 3.76 -2.28 3.00
N ILE A 66 2.80 -1.92 3.84
CA ILE A 66 2.93 -0.92 4.89
C ILE A 66 2.52 -1.51 6.24
N ALA A 67 3.30 -1.22 7.27
CA ALA A 67 3.02 -1.56 8.65
C ALA A 67 2.97 -0.28 9.50
N ASN A 68 2.11 -0.25 10.50
CA ASN A 68 2.11 0.80 11.52
C ASN A 68 2.97 0.34 12.70
N VAL A 69 4.06 1.07 12.97
CA VAL A 69 5.02 0.79 14.04
C VAL A 69 4.93 1.81 15.19
N GLY A 70 3.94 2.71 15.17
CA GLY A 70 3.68 3.67 16.24
C GLY A 70 2.39 3.39 17.00
N ASP A 71 2.04 4.35 17.86
CA ASP A 71 0.89 4.27 18.78
C ASP A 71 -0.37 4.97 18.25
N ASN A 72 -0.26 5.70 17.14
CA ASN A 72 -1.38 6.37 16.45
C ASN A 72 -1.60 5.75 15.08
N ASP A 73 -2.80 5.90 14.52
CA ASP A 73 -3.10 5.42 13.15
C ASP A 73 -2.13 6.01 12.11
N VAL A 74 -1.66 5.14 11.22
CA VAL A 74 -1.02 5.54 9.97
C VAL A 74 -2.12 5.77 8.94
N VAL A 75 -2.08 6.93 8.29
CA VAL A 75 -3.00 7.28 7.21
C VAL A 75 -2.19 7.55 5.95
N PHE A 76 -2.59 6.94 4.84
CA PHE A 76 -1.97 7.21 3.55
C PHE A 76 -3.01 7.18 2.43
N ILE A 77 -2.71 7.91 1.35
CA ILE A 77 -3.48 7.88 0.12
C ILE A 77 -2.81 6.92 -0.85
N GLU A 78 -3.59 6.00 -1.40
CA GLU A 78 -3.18 5.07 -2.45
C GLU A 78 -3.87 5.47 -3.75
N VAL A 79 -3.08 5.80 -4.76
CA VAL A 79 -3.53 6.02 -6.14
C VAL A 79 -3.08 4.85 -6.99
N GLN A 80 -4.02 4.08 -7.51
CA GLN A 80 -3.74 2.97 -8.41
C GLN A 80 -3.93 3.41 -9.85
N THR A 81 -3.01 3.03 -10.74
CA THR A 81 -3.08 3.27 -12.20
C THR A 81 -2.71 2.01 -12.96
N GLY A 82 -3.28 1.81 -14.14
CA GLY A 82 -3.04 0.60 -14.94
C GLY A 82 -4.23 0.20 -15.79
N THR A 83 -4.24 -1.06 -16.22
CA THR A 83 -5.29 -1.59 -17.11
C THR A 83 -6.37 -2.38 -16.37
N TYR A 84 -6.15 -2.71 -15.09
CA TYR A 84 -7.04 -3.55 -14.30
C TYR A 84 -6.86 -3.31 -12.79
N PHE A 85 -7.96 -3.30 -12.03
CA PHE A 85 -7.97 -2.97 -10.59
C PHE A 85 -8.72 -3.99 -9.71
N GLY A 86 -9.04 -5.16 -10.25
CA GLY A 86 -9.72 -6.23 -9.53
C GLY A 86 -8.86 -6.85 -8.42
N GLU A 87 -9.52 -7.52 -7.47
CA GLU A 87 -8.87 -8.19 -6.33
C GLU A 87 -8.13 -9.48 -6.73
N ASP A 88 -8.46 -10.06 -7.88
CA ASP A 88 -7.80 -11.22 -8.50
C ASP A 88 -6.42 -10.90 -9.08
N ASP A 89 -6.07 -9.62 -9.24
CA ASP A 89 -4.70 -9.20 -9.57
C ASP A 89 -3.77 -9.15 -8.35
N ILE A 90 -4.27 -9.52 -7.16
CA ILE A 90 -3.50 -9.45 -5.92
C ILE A 90 -2.87 -10.80 -5.61
N GLU A 91 -1.54 -10.86 -5.70
CA GLU A 91 -0.77 -12.01 -5.24
C GLU A 91 -0.17 -11.69 -3.86
N ARG A 92 -0.51 -12.47 -2.83
CA ARG A 92 -0.04 -12.29 -1.44
C ARG A 92 0.98 -13.37 -1.08
N LEU A 93 2.15 -12.96 -0.59
CA LEU A 93 3.20 -13.89 -0.11
C LEU A 93 3.25 -14.03 1.41
N GLU A 94 2.94 -12.97 2.14
CA GLU A 94 2.77 -13.01 3.59
C GLU A 94 1.42 -12.41 3.93
N ASP A 95 0.42 -13.27 4.14
CA ASP A 95 -0.91 -12.85 4.55
C ASP A 95 -1.21 -13.31 5.98
N ASP A 96 -1.37 -12.33 6.89
CA ASP A 96 -1.79 -12.59 8.27
C ASP A 96 -3.29 -12.88 8.37
N PHE A 97 -4.03 -12.76 7.26
CA PHE A 97 -5.50 -12.83 7.24
C PHE A 97 -6.07 -14.07 6.54
N GLY A 98 -5.23 -14.94 5.97
CA GLY A 98 -5.61 -16.24 5.40
C GLY A 98 -6.55 -16.19 4.17
N ARG A 99 -6.40 -15.21 3.29
CA ARG A 99 -7.28 -14.95 2.13
C ARG A 99 -6.59 -15.13 0.78
#